data_AF-M5F9B5-F1
#
_entry.id   AF-M5F9B5-F1
#
_cell.length_a   1.000
_cell.length_b   1.000
_cell.length_c   1.000
_cell.angle_alpha   90.00
_cell.angle_beta   90.00
_cell.angle_gamma   90.00
#
_symmetry.space_group_name_H-M   'P 1'
#
loop_
_entity.id
_entity.type
_entity.pdbx_description
1 polymer ?
#
loop_
_entity_poly.entity_id
_entity_poly.type
_entity_poly.pdbx_seq_one_letter_code
_entity_poly.pdbx_strand_id
1 'polypeptide(L)'
;MSSIEDAINAAKAAAAAAPSEANANLGGDQVANYQSPGLPAQRGPALGVDDMLGGSINVDAWLKVNEYGLQIGADTTLFESVDAILDLSEIAYCYSVRYGNPATYEKTYDRVSNARGGGSWFDTLAKAQRIDPKAGEFRSADIPFTVVGDYKNKKGDLLIEDGKTLGHSISMTGWKSFQKFIRDISGKGIDIRNAKVALKIGYNVEKNTKGTWGTLLFSDVAVVV
;
A
#
# COMPACT_ATOMS: atom_id res chain seq x y z
N MET A 1 35.16 22.85 31.11
CA MET A 1 34.29 22.96 29.93
C MET A 1 35.16 23.01 28.68
N SER A 2 35.63 21.86 28.19
CA SER A 2 36.41 21.72 26.94
C SER A 2 36.68 20.22 26.68
N SER A 3 35.69 19.47 26.21
CA SER A 3 35.91 18.08 25.79
C SER A 3 34.97 17.67 24.66
N ILE A 4 33.77 18.24 24.65
CA ILE A 4 32.81 18.06 23.55
C ILE A 4 33.19 18.93 22.35
N GLU A 5 33.59 20.19 22.58
CA GLU A 5 34.03 21.08 21.50
C GLU A 5 35.35 20.61 20.86
N ASP A 6 36.26 20.05 21.66
CA ASP A 6 37.50 19.45 21.18
C ASP A 6 37.24 18.18 20.35
N ALA A 7 36.27 17.36 20.75
CA ALA A 7 35.87 16.18 19.97
C ALA A 7 35.20 16.57 18.63
N ILE A 8 34.41 17.65 18.60
CA ILE A 8 33.77 18.15 17.37
C ILE A 8 34.83 18.72 16.42
N ASN A 9 35.82 19.45 16.94
CA ASN A 9 36.89 20.00 16.12
C ASN A 9 37.86 18.92 15.61
N ALA A 10 38.15 17.89 16.41
CA ALA A 10 38.93 16.73 15.98
C ALA A 10 38.23 15.93 14.88
N ALA A 11 36.91 15.74 14.97
CA ALA A 11 36.12 15.06 13.92
C ALA A 11 36.09 15.85 12.60
N LYS A 12 36.01 17.19 12.68
CA LYS A 12 36.08 18.07 11.49
C LYS A 12 37.46 18.06 10.85
N ALA A 13 38.53 18.04 11.64
CA ALA A 13 39.90 17.96 11.13
C ALA A 13 40.20 16.59 10.48
N ALA A 14 39.68 15.50 11.04
CA ALA A 14 39.82 14.16 10.46
C ALA A 14 39.06 13.99 9.14
N ALA A 15 37.91 14.65 8.98
CA ALA A 15 37.16 14.67 7.71
C ALA A 15 37.85 15.51 6.62
N ALA A 16 38.67 16.49 7.00
CA ALA A 16 39.41 17.35 6.07
C ALA A 16 40.79 16.80 5.68
N ALA A 17 41.33 15.82 6.42
CA ALA A 17 42.68 15.29 6.25
C ALA A 17 42.75 13.86 5.69
N ALA A 18 41.67 13.35 5.07
CA ALA A 18 41.74 12.07 4.38
C ALA A 18 42.62 12.19 3.11
N PRO A 19 43.72 11.41 2.99
CA PRO A 19 44.73 11.61 1.96
C PRO A 19 44.20 11.31 0.56
N SER A 20 44.44 12.25 -0.36
CA SER A 20 44.33 12.05 -1.80
C SER A 20 45.68 11.63 -2.37
N GLU A 21 45.98 10.33 -2.35
CA GLU A 21 47.13 9.77 -3.07
C GLU A 21 46.68 8.45 -3.72
N ALA A 22 46.43 8.46 -5.03
CA ALA A 22 47.41 8.18 -6.09
C ALA A 22 47.40 6.69 -6.46
N ASN A 23 46.79 6.37 -7.59
CA ASN A 23 47.17 5.18 -8.35
C ASN A 23 47.41 5.59 -9.79
N ALA A 24 48.66 5.96 -10.06
CA ALA A 24 49.22 5.95 -11.39
C ALA A 24 49.44 4.48 -11.80
N ASN A 25 49.25 4.23 -13.10
CA ASN A 25 49.58 3.01 -13.84
C ASN A 25 48.50 1.92 -13.91
N LEU A 26 47.76 1.88 -15.02
CA LEU A 26 47.76 0.79 -16.01
C LEU A 26 46.85 1.18 -17.21
N GLY A 27 47.30 0.82 -18.41
CA GLY A 27 46.76 1.27 -19.70
C GLY A 27 45.38 0.72 -20.09
N GLY A 28 44.90 1.23 -21.23
CA GLY A 28 43.54 1.15 -21.75
C GLY A 28 42.85 -0.21 -21.71
N ASP A 29 41.59 -0.19 -21.28
CA ASP A 29 40.44 -0.44 -22.14
C ASP A 29 39.16 0.01 -21.42
N GLN A 30 38.13 0.35 -22.18
CA GLN A 30 36.93 1.06 -21.73
C GLN A 30 36.21 0.38 -20.54
N VAL A 31 35.97 1.14 -19.47
CA VAL A 31 35.20 0.69 -18.29
C VAL A 31 33.98 1.59 -18.08
N ALA A 32 32.84 0.94 -17.87
CA ALA A 32 31.51 1.49 -17.73
C ALA A 32 31.40 2.68 -16.78
N ASN A 33 30.56 3.65 -17.16
CA ASN A 33 30.16 4.80 -16.34
C ASN A 33 29.32 4.33 -15.14
N TYR A 34 29.97 3.91 -14.06
CA TYR A 34 29.33 3.71 -12.77
C TYR A 34 29.03 5.10 -12.16
N GLN A 35 27.77 5.51 -12.22
CA GLN A 35 27.28 6.63 -11.39
C GLN A 35 27.57 6.32 -9.92
N SER A 36 28.25 7.26 -9.28
CA SER A 36 28.55 7.27 -7.85
C SER A 36 27.31 6.96 -7.01
N PRO A 37 27.40 6.19 -5.90
CA PRO A 37 26.30 5.99 -4.97
C PRO A 37 25.76 7.34 -4.50
N GLY A 38 24.45 7.56 -4.69
CA GLY A 38 23.77 8.78 -4.27
C GLY A 38 24.00 9.05 -2.78
N LEU A 39 24.15 10.34 -2.46
CA LEU A 39 24.20 10.86 -1.08
C LEU A 39 23.07 10.23 -0.23
N PRO A 40 23.31 9.90 1.06
CA PRO A 40 22.25 9.41 1.93
C PRO A 40 21.09 10.42 1.95
N ALA A 41 19.86 9.92 1.80
CA ALA A 41 18.66 10.74 1.78
C ALA A 41 18.65 11.69 2.99
N GLN A 42 18.54 12.99 2.71
CA GLN A 42 18.47 14.02 3.73
C GLN A 42 17.32 13.68 4.68
N ARG A 43 17.60 13.64 6.00
CA ARG A 43 16.61 13.37 7.03
C ARG A 43 15.44 14.35 6.85
N GLY A 44 14.29 13.83 6.43
CA GLY A 44 13.06 14.61 6.30
C GLY A 44 12.61 15.16 7.66
N PRO A 45 11.60 16.06 7.68
CA PRO A 45 11.01 16.53 8.91
C PRO A 45 10.57 15.35 9.79
N ALA A 46 10.60 15.53 11.11
CA ALA A 46 10.06 14.53 12.03
C ALA A 46 8.56 14.36 11.74
N LEU A 47 8.10 13.10 11.71
CA LEU A 47 6.69 12.78 11.46
C LEU A 47 5.81 13.44 12.52
N GLY A 48 4.83 14.23 12.09
CA GLY A 48 3.77 14.77 12.93
C GLY A 48 2.62 13.78 13.14
N VAL A 49 1.68 14.13 14.01
CA VAL A 49 0.46 13.34 14.23
C VAL A 49 -0.37 13.25 12.95
N ASP A 50 -0.42 14.31 12.15
CA ASP A 50 -1.11 14.30 10.85
C ASP A 50 -0.43 13.36 9.83
N ASP A 51 0.91 13.26 9.86
CA ASP A 51 1.65 12.29 9.04
C ASP A 51 1.46 10.85 9.52
N MET A 52 1.32 10.66 10.83
CA MET A 52 0.98 9.37 11.45
C MET A 52 -0.45 8.92 11.09
N LEU A 53 -1.38 9.85 10.99
CA LEU A 53 -2.78 9.59 10.62
C LEU A 53 -2.99 9.52 9.09
N GLY A 54 -2.13 10.15 8.29
CA GLY A 54 -2.20 10.15 6.82
C GLY A 54 -1.54 8.93 6.16
N GLY A 55 -0.75 8.15 6.92
CA GLY A 55 0.02 7.02 6.42
C GLY A 55 -0.64 5.67 6.71
N SER A 56 -1.60 5.28 5.87
CA SER A 56 -2.35 3.99 5.88
C SER A 56 -3.61 3.94 6.74
N ILE A 57 -4.57 3.12 6.30
CA ILE A 57 -5.80 2.84 7.05
C ILE A 57 -5.48 1.97 8.28
N ASN A 58 -6.04 2.32 9.43
CA ASN A 58 -5.97 1.51 10.63
C ASN A 58 -7.08 0.45 10.59
N VAL A 59 -6.72 -0.82 10.65
CA VAL A 59 -7.67 -1.94 10.52
C VAL A 59 -7.34 -3.02 11.53
N ASP A 60 -8.39 -3.66 12.07
CA ASP A 60 -8.25 -4.79 13.00
C ASP A 60 -7.88 -6.08 12.25
N ALA A 61 -8.43 -6.27 11.05
CA ALA A 61 -8.11 -7.39 10.18
C ALA A 61 -8.09 -6.99 8.70
N TRP A 62 -7.42 -7.78 7.87
CA TRP A 62 -7.42 -7.61 6.42
C TRP A 62 -8.33 -8.62 5.74
N LEU A 63 -9.20 -8.15 4.85
CA LEU A 63 -10.00 -8.97 3.96
C LEU A 63 -9.20 -9.34 2.71
N LYS A 64 -8.98 -10.63 2.52
CA LYS A 64 -8.43 -11.20 1.30
C LYS A 64 -9.57 -11.81 0.48
N VAL A 65 -9.48 -11.64 -0.83
CA VAL A 65 -10.42 -12.24 -1.78
C VAL A 65 -9.68 -13.21 -2.69
N ASN A 66 -10.26 -14.38 -2.89
CA ASN A 66 -9.75 -15.39 -3.81
C ASN A 66 -10.91 -15.93 -4.68
N GLU A 67 -10.60 -16.90 -5.55
CA GLU A 67 -11.59 -17.48 -6.48
C GLU A 67 -12.68 -18.31 -5.80
N TYR A 68 -12.51 -18.66 -4.53
CA TYR A 68 -13.42 -19.51 -3.74
C TYR A 68 -14.17 -18.74 -2.65
N GLY A 69 -13.80 -17.49 -2.36
CA GLY A 69 -14.44 -16.70 -1.31
C GLY A 69 -13.57 -15.61 -0.70
N LEU A 70 -14.06 -15.15 0.44
CA LEU A 70 -13.45 -14.12 1.29
C LEU A 70 -12.75 -14.76 2.48
N GLN A 71 -11.56 -14.29 2.82
CA GLN A 71 -10.77 -14.72 3.97
C GLN A 71 -10.45 -13.52 4.86
N ILE A 72 -10.50 -13.71 6.16
CA ILE A 72 -10.22 -12.66 7.15
C ILE A 72 -8.87 -12.96 7.81
N GLY A 73 -7.93 -12.01 7.71
CA GLY A 73 -6.60 -12.12 8.28
C GLY A 73 -5.75 -13.21 7.62
N ALA A 74 -5.22 -14.12 8.44
CA ALA A 74 -4.40 -15.26 8.01
C ALA A 74 -5.18 -16.58 8.00
N ASP A 75 -6.44 -16.60 8.44
CA ASP A 75 -7.25 -17.81 8.49
C ASP A 75 -7.71 -18.23 7.08
N THR A 76 -7.89 -19.53 6.90
CA THR A 76 -8.25 -20.12 5.59
C THR A 76 -9.76 -20.34 5.43
N THR A 77 -10.56 -20.05 6.45
CA THR A 77 -12.02 -20.09 6.38
C THR A 77 -12.51 -19.15 5.30
N LEU A 78 -13.37 -19.69 4.43
CA LEU A 78 -13.94 -18.99 3.30
C LEU A 78 -15.36 -18.55 3.67
N PHE A 79 -15.63 -17.27 3.49
CA PHE A 79 -16.96 -16.68 3.59
C PHE A 79 -17.45 -16.34 2.18
N GLU A 80 -18.74 -16.59 1.91
CA GLU A 80 -19.36 -16.17 0.65
C GLU A 80 -19.59 -14.67 0.62
N SER A 81 -19.98 -14.11 1.77
CA SER A 81 -20.19 -12.69 1.95
C SER A 81 -19.90 -12.21 3.37
N VAL A 82 -19.62 -10.91 3.49
CA VAL A 82 -19.49 -10.17 4.76
C VAL A 82 -20.39 -8.94 4.67
N ASP A 83 -21.30 -8.79 5.62
CA ASP A 83 -22.10 -7.56 5.78
C ASP A 83 -21.26 -6.49 6.48
N ALA A 84 -21.28 -5.27 5.94
CA ALA A 84 -20.45 -4.18 6.44
C ALA A 84 -21.05 -2.79 6.18
N ILE A 85 -20.56 -1.81 6.92
CA ILE A 85 -20.77 -0.39 6.68
C ILE A 85 -19.50 0.19 6.07
N LEU A 86 -19.64 0.96 5.00
CA LEU A 86 -18.59 1.71 4.34
C LEU A 86 -18.85 3.21 4.53
N ASP A 87 -17.93 3.89 5.20
CA ASP A 87 -17.85 5.35 5.17
C ASP A 87 -17.05 5.77 3.92
N LEU A 88 -17.72 6.44 2.98
CA LEU A 88 -17.10 6.82 1.71
C LEU A 88 -16.02 7.91 1.89
N SER A 89 -16.04 8.65 2.99
CA SER A 89 -15.02 9.67 3.31
C SER A 89 -13.70 9.05 3.80
N GLU A 90 -13.73 7.83 4.32
CA GLU A 90 -12.55 7.13 4.87
C GLU A 90 -11.79 6.34 3.80
N ILE A 91 -12.24 6.34 2.55
CA ILE A 91 -11.56 5.65 1.46
C ILE A 91 -10.24 6.35 1.14
N ALA A 92 -9.14 5.65 1.36
CA ALA A 92 -7.80 6.13 1.06
C ALA A 92 -7.40 5.76 -0.37
N TYR A 93 -7.69 6.65 -1.33
CA TYR A 93 -7.25 6.50 -2.70
C TYR A 93 -5.72 6.55 -2.80
N CYS A 94 -5.15 5.62 -3.58
CA CYS A 94 -3.71 5.50 -3.70
C CYS A 94 -3.28 5.06 -5.09
N TYR A 95 -1.97 5.12 -5.32
CA TYR A 95 -1.33 4.46 -6.44
C TYR A 95 -0.51 3.28 -5.94
N SER A 96 -0.41 2.25 -6.76
CA SER A 96 0.34 1.04 -6.43
C SER A 96 1.15 0.57 -7.64
N VAL A 97 2.20 -0.18 -7.38
CA VAL A 97 3.00 -0.87 -8.40
C VAL A 97 3.17 -2.32 -7.99
N ARG A 98 3.09 -3.23 -8.97
CA ARG A 98 3.33 -4.67 -8.81
C ARG A 98 4.53 -5.05 -9.65
N TYR A 99 5.46 -5.80 -9.08
CA TYR A 99 6.65 -6.29 -9.80
C TYR A 99 7.20 -7.57 -9.18
N GLY A 100 8.08 -8.27 -9.91
CA GLY A 100 8.77 -9.48 -9.44
C GLY A 100 7.91 -10.75 -9.42
N ASN A 101 8.56 -11.86 -9.07
CA ASN A 101 7.94 -13.17 -8.88
C ASN A 101 8.66 -13.91 -7.72
N PRO A 102 8.04 -14.07 -6.53
CA PRO A 102 6.65 -13.74 -6.20
C PRO A 102 6.35 -12.23 -6.26
N ALA A 103 5.08 -11.90 -6.51
CA ALA A 103 4.66 -10.52 -6.73
C ALA A 103 4.83 -9.66 -5.47
N THR A 104 5.57 -8.58 -5.60
CA THR A 104 5.73 -7.54 -4.58
C THR A 104 4.83 -6.36 -4.92
N TYR A 105 4.22 -5.75 -3.90
CA TYR A 105 3.32 -4.60 -4.03
C TYR A 105 3.80 -3.44 -3.16
N GLU A 106 4.05 -2.31 -3.80
CA GLU A 106 4.39 -1.04 -3.15
C GLU A 106 3.28 -0.03 -3.45
N LYS A 107 3.08 0.95 -2.55
CA LYS A 107 2.02 1.95 -2.72
C LYS A 107 2.43 3.34 -2.25
N THR A 108 1.68 4.34 -2.71
CA THR A 108 1.82 5.74 -2.35
C THR A 108 0.44 6.40 -2.28
N TYR A 109 0.23 7.31 -1.34
CA TYR A 109 -0.99 8.12 -1.23
C TYR A 109 -0.83 9.51 -1.85
N ASP A 110 0.42 9.97 -1.99
CA ASP A 110 0.79 11.34 -2.41
C ASP A 110 1.54 11.38 -3.75
N ARG A 111 1.92 10.22 -4.31
CA ARG A 111 2.84 10.07 -5.46
C ARG A 111 4.25 10.64 -5.23
N VAL A 112 4.61 10.93 -3.99
CA VAL A 112 5.92 11.48 -3.60
C VAL A 112 6.68 10.46 -2.77
N SER A 113 6.02 9.86 -1.78
CA SER A 113 6.62 8.92 -0.83
C SER A 113 6.07 7.51 -0.98
N ASN A 114 6.92 6.50 -0.77
CA ASN A 114 6.45 5.11 -0.65
C ASN A 114 5.93 4.86 0.77
N ALA A 115 4.67 4.46 0.87
CA ALA A 115 3.97 4.25 2.13
C ALA A 115 4.41 2.97 2.89
N ARG A 116 5.06 2.00 2.25
CA ARG A 116 5.59 0.79 2.91
C ARG A 116 7.10 0.81 3.10
N GLY A 117 7.84 1.16 2.04
CA GLY A 117 9.29 1.00 1.99
C GLY A 117 10.09 2.19 2.53
N GLY A 118 9.42 3.32 2.79
CA GLY A 118 10.09 4.61 2.97
C GLY A 118 10.78 5.08 1.68
N GLY A 119 11.15 6.36 1.64
CA GLY A 119 11.83 6.96 0.50
C GLY A 119 10.90 7.37 -0.65
N SER A 120 11.53 7.73 -1.77
CA SER A 120 10.85 8.33 -2.92
C SER A 120 10.01 7.31 -3.70
N TRP A 121 8.80 7.74 -4.10
CA TRP A 121 7.96 6.97 -5.01
C TRP A 121 8.61 6.82 -6.39
N PHE A 122 9.32 7.84 -6.87
CA PHE A 122 10.03 7.79 -8.14
C PHE A 122 11.10 6.69 -8.16
N ASP A 123 11.90 6.60 -7.09
CA ASP A 123 12.92 5.55 -6.96
C ASP A 123 12.29 4.16 -6.83
N THR A 124 11.13 4.06 -6.18
CA THR A 124 10.36 2.82 -6.08
C THR A 124 9.92 2.35 -7.47
N LEU A 125 9.38 3.24 -8.31
CA LEU A 125 9.00 2.92 -9.68
C LEU A 125 10.20 2.52 -10.54
N ALA A 126 11.31 3.26 -10.44
CA ALA A 126 12.53 2.94 -11.16
C ALA A 126 13.09 1.56 -10.75
N LYS A 127 13.09 1.23 -9.45
CA LYS A 127 13.45 -0.09 -8.94
C LYS A 127 12.53 -1.18 -9.48
N ALA A 128 11.21 -0.95 -9.45
CA ALA A 128 10.22 -1.89 -9.95
C ALA A 128 10.47 -2.20 -11.44
N GLN A 129 10.75 -1.17 -12.25
CA GLN A 129 11.02 -1.30 -13.68
C GLN A 129 12.35 -2.00 -14.01
N ARG A 130 13.37 -1.89 -13.15
CA ARG A 130 14.61 -2.67 -13.31
C ARG A 130 14.38 -4.17 -13.09
N ILE A 131 13.46 -4.53 -12.20
CA ILE A 131 13.13 -5.93 -11.87
C ILE A 131 12.14 -6.52 -12.89
N ASP A 132 11.11 -5.74 -13.23
CA ASP A 132 10.11 -6.07 -14.24
C ASP A 132 9.93 -4.86 -15.16
N PRO A 133 10.47 -4.87 -16.39
CA PRO A 133 10.36 -3.75 -17.33
C PRO A 133 8.92 -3.35 -17.68
N LYS A 134 7.92 -4.18 -17.37
CA LYS A 134 6.50 -3.89 -17.57
C LYS A 134 5.81 -3.37 -16.31
N ALA A 135 6.52 -3.25 -15.19
CA ALA A 135 5.99 -2.69 -13.96
C ALA A 135 5.57 -1.23 -14.20
N GLY A 136 4.27 -0.99 -14.01
CA GLY A 136 3.67 0.32 -14.16
C GLY A 136 2.84 0.64 -12.92
N GLU A 137 2.76 1.93 -12.65
CA GLU A 137 1.84 2.45 -11.64
C GLU A 137 0.39 2.21 -12.08
N PHE A 138 -0.46 1.79 -11.15
CA PHE A 138 -1.89 1.68 -11.33
C PHE A 138 -2.66 2.30 -10.16
N ARG A 139 -3.91 2.69 -10.40
CA ARG A 139 -4.81 3.24 -9.37
C ARG A 139 -5.33 2.14 -8.46
N SER A 140 -5.41 2.44 -7.18
CA SER A 140 -5.95 1.57 -6.15
C SER A 140 -6.67 2.41 -5.09
N ALA A 141 -7.26 1.73 -4.12
CA ALA A 141 -7.85 2.33 -2.94
C ALA A 141 -7.73 1.34 -1.79
N ASP A 142 -7.42 1.87 -0.61
CA ASP A 142 -7.53 1.16 0.65
C ASP A 142 -8.88 1.51 1.26
N ILE A 143 -9.71 0.49 1.46
CA ILE A 143 -11.09 0.63 1.88
C ILE A 143 -11.23 0.05 3.28
N PRO A 144 -11.51 0.88 4.30
CA PRO A 144 -11.93 0.41 5.61
C PRO A 144 -13.43 0.11 5.60
N PHE A 145 -13.79 -1.07 6.08
CA PHE A 145 -15.18 -1.48 6.30
C PHE A 145 -15.41 -1.67 7.79
N THR A 146 -16.51 -1.14 8.33
CA THR A 146 -16.97 -1.53 9.67
C THR A 146 -17.81 -2.80 9.54
N VAL A 147 -17.37 -3.89 10.14
CA VAL A 147 -18.04 -5.19 10.02
C VAL A 147 -19.38 -5.18 10.77
N VAL A 148 -20.39 -5.81 10.18
CA VAL A 148 -21.69 -6.07 10.83
C VAL A 148 -21.79 -7.57 11.12
N GLY A 149 -21.82 -7.91 12.41
CA GLY A 149 -21.85 -9.26 12.96
C GLY A 149 -20.48 -9.85 13.29
N ASP A 150 -20.50 -10.94 14.06
CA ASP A 150 -19.31 -11.70 14.43
C ASP A 150 -18.97 -12.75 13.36
N TYR A 151 -17.72 -12.76 12.88
CA TYR A 151 -17.25 -13.77 11.93
C TYR A 151 -16.28 -14.71 12.62
N LYS A 152 -16.61 -16.01 12.57
CA LYS A 152 -15.86 -17.09 13.23
C LYS A 152 -15.30 -18.07 12.22
N ASN A 153 -14.17 -18.69 12.53
CA ASN A 153 -13.62 -19.78 11.73
C ASN A 153 -14.45 -21.06 11.89
N LYS A 154 -14.11 -22.12 11.13
CA LYS A 154 -14.78 -23.43 11.21
C LYS A 154 -14.70 -24.11 12.59
N LYS A 155 -13.78 -23.69 13.46
CA LYS A 155 -13.60 -24.21 14.83
C LYS A 155 -14.40 -23.40 15.85
N GLY A 156 -14.99 -22.26 15.46
CA GLY A 156 -15.74 -21.37 16.33
C GLY A 156 -14.89 -20.22 16.93
N ASP A 157 -13.61 -20.09 16.57
CA ASP A 157 -12.77 -18.98 17.03
C ASP A 157 -13.17 -17.68 16.31
N LEU A 158 -13.24 -16.58 17.06
CA LEU A 158 -13.59 -15.26 16.54
C LEU A 158 -12.44 -14.72 15.67
N LEU A 159 -12.74 -14.41 14.41
CA LEU A 159 -11.80 -13.81 13.46
C LEU A 159 -11.89 -12.29 13.47
N ILE A 160 -13.11 -11.76 13.58
CA ILE A 160 -13.40 -10.34 13.74
C ILE A 160 -14.77 -10.20 14.42
N GLU A 161 -14.88 -9.24 15.33
CA GLU A 161 -16.12 -8.93 16.06
C GLU A 161 -16.91 -7.81 15.37
N ASP A 162 -18.21 -7.74 15.66
CA ASP A 162 -19.09 -6.67 15.21
C ASP A 162 -18.52 -5.28 15.56
N GLY A 163 -18.63 -4.33 14.61
CA GLY A 163 -18.17 -2.96 14.78
C GLY A 163 -16.66 -2.74 14.58
N LYS A 164 -15.87 -3.79 14.29
CA LYS A 164 -14.44 -3.65 13.99
C LYS A 164 -14.15 -3.33 12.53
N THR A 165 -12.95 -2.82 12.28
CA THR A 165 -12.52 -2.37 10.97
C THR A 165 -11.82 -3.49 10.20
N LEU A 166 -12.37 -3.81 9.03
CA LEU A 166 -11.86 -4.76 8.07
C LEU A 166 -11.31 -4.01 6.84
N GLY A 167 -10.01 -4.15 6.58
CA GLY A 167 -9.33 -3.46 5.47
C GLY A 167 -9.28 -4.25 4.18
N HIS A 168 -9.42 -3.59 3.03
CA HIS A 168 -9.11 -4.18 1.73
C HIS A 168 -8.40 -3.20 0.79
N SER A 169 -7.35 -3.67 0.12
CA SER A 169 -6.70 -2.91 -0.98
C SER A 169 -7.21 -3.39 -2.34
N ILE A 170 -7.82 -2.48 -3.11
CA ILE A 170 -8.35 -2.79 -4.44
C ILE A 170 -7.23 -3.17 -5.41
N SER A 171 -7.33 -4.36 -6.01
CA SER A 171 -6.38 -4.81 -7.03
C SER A 171 -6.53 -4.06 -8.35
N MET A 172 -5.49 -4.09 -9.19
CA MET A 172 -5.53 -3.52 -10.53
C MET A 172 -6.72 -4.03 -11.36
N THR A 173 -7.09 -5.30 -11.21
CA THR A 173 -8.22 -5.90 -11.94
C THR A 173 -9.56 -5.51 -11.33
N GLY A 174 -9.62 -5.32 -10.00
CA GLY A 174 -10.84 -4.89 -9.29
C GLY A 174 -11.17 -3.40 -9.47
N TRP A 175 -10.21 -2.57 -9.89
CA TRP A 175 -10.38 -1.11 -9.98
C TRP A 175 -11.59 -0.68 -10.83
N LYS A 176 -11.79 -1.31 -12.00
CA LYS A 176 -12.92 -0.96 -12.88
C LYS A 176 -14.27 -1.28 -12.23
N SER A 177 -14.38 -2.41 -11.53
CA SER A 177 -15.58 -2.83 -10.81
C SER A 177 -15.87 -1.88 -9.64
N PHE A 178 -14.83 -1.49 -8.90
CA PHE A 178 -14.95 -0.49 -7.83
C PHE A 178 -15.37 0.89 -8.35
N GLN A 179 -14.76 1.37 -9.44
CA GLN A 179 -15.16 2.63 -10.07
C GLN A 179 -16.60 2.56 -10.62
N LYS A 180 -17.05 1.39 -11.08
CA LYS A 180 -18.46 1.19 -11.44
C LYS A 180 -19.36 1.30 -10.21
N PHE A 181 -19.04 0.62 -9.12
CA PHE A 181 -19.77 0.72 -7.86
C PHE A 181 -19.95 2.17 -7.39
N ILE A 182 -18.86 2.95 -7.33
CA ILE A 182 -18.91 4.37 -6.93
C ILE A 182 -19.82 5.19 -7.87
N ARG A 183 -19.75 4.96 -9.19
CA ARG A 183 -20.65 5.63 -10.15
C ARG A 183 -22.10 5.22 -10.00
N ASP A 184 -22.36 3.94 -9.76
CA ASP A 184 -23.73 3.41 -9.61
C ASP A 184 -24.40 4.00 -8.36
N ILE A 185 -23.69 4.10 -7.23
CA ILE A 185 -24.25 4.70 -6.00
C ILE A 185 -24.43 6.22 -6.15
N SER A 186 -23.51 6.90 -6.84
CA SER A 186 -23.67 8.33 -7.17
C SER A 186 -24.90 8.56 -8.06
N GLY A 187 -25.12 7.70 -9.06
CA GLY A 187 -26.30 7.75 -9.93
C GLY A 187 -27.62 7.51 -9.20
N LYS A 188 -27.59 6.88 -8.01
CA LYS A 188 -28.74 6.73 -7.10
C LYS A 188 -28.93 7.92 -6.15
N GLY A 189 -28.10 8.96 -6.26
CA GLY A 189 -28.18 10.17 -5.43
C GLY A 189 -27.44 10.06 -4.09
N ILE A 190 -26.64 9.01 -3.87
CA ILE A 190 -25.83 8.88 -2.65
C ILE A 190 -24.61 9.80 -2.74
N ASP A 191 -24.34 10.59 -1.70
CA ASP A 191 -23.15 11.46 -1.64
C ASP A 191 -21.88 10.62 -1.50
N ILE A 192 -21.14 10.47 -2.61
CA ILE A 192 -19.90 9.70 -2.68
C ILE A 192 -18.71 10.32 -1.95
N ARG A 193 -18.89 11.48 -1.31
CA ARG A 193 -17.84 12.15 -0.54
C ARG A 193 -17.96 11.89 0.96
N ASN A 194 -19.17 11.73 1.48
CA ASN A 194 -19.42 11.73 2.92
C ASN A 194 -20.46 10.70 3.40
N ALA A 195 -21.17 10.03 2.50
CA ALA A 195 -22.22 9.11 2.93
C ALA A 195 -21.63 7.84 3.58
N LYS A 196 -22.34 7.36 4.60
CA LYS A 196 -22.17 6.01 5.16
C LYS A 196 -23.20 5.10 4.52
N VAL A 197 -22.74 3.95 4.01
CA VAL A 197 -23.61 2.97 3.36
C VAL A 197 -23.44 1.59 3.97
N ALA A 198 -24.53 0.91 4.27
CA ALA A 198 -24.53 -0.51 4.55
C ALA A 198 -24.50 -1.26 3.21
N LEU A 199 -23.70 -2.31 3.12
CA LEU A 199 -23.54 -3.11 1.93
C LEU A 199 -23.14 -4.54 2.28
N LYS A 200 -23.36 -5.44 1.32
CA LYS A 200 -22.82 -6.79 1.36
C LYS A 200 -21.57 -6.86 0.48
N ILE A 201 -20.47 -7.31 1.08
CA ILE A 201 -19.21 -7.61 0.39
C ILE A 201 -19.24 -9.07 -0.01
N GLY A 202 -19.17 -9.36 -1.30
CA GLY A 202 -18.98 -10.70 -1.85
C GLY A 202 -17.72 -10.78 -2.71
N TYR A 203 -17.67 -11.78 -3.59
CA TYR A 203 -16.57 -11.94 -4.54
C TYR A 203 -17.07 -12.27 -5.95
N ASN A 204 -16.33 -11.80 -6.95
CA ASN A 204 -16.44 -12.21 -8.34
C ASN A 204 -15.20 -13.02 -8.73
N VAL A 205 -15.40 -14.05 -9.54
CA VAL A 205 -14.33 -14.87 -10.09
C VAL A 205 -13.87 -14.28 -11.43
N GLU A 206 -12.61 -13.88 -11.48
CA GLU A 206 -11.93 -13.38 -12.68
C GLU A 206 -11.04 -14.48 -13.25
N LYS A 207 -10.95 -14.56 -14.59
CA LYS A 207 -10.14 -15.58 -15.27
C LYS A 207 -9.41 -15.02 -16.47
N ASN A 208 -8.16 -15.41 -16.65
CA ASN A 208 -7.41 -15.23 -17.89
C ASN A 208 -6.59 -16.48 -18.22
N THR A 209 -5.72 -16.37 -19.23
CA THR A 209 -4.82 -17.47 -19.66
C THR A 209 -3.78 -17.87 -18.62
N LYS A 210 -3.51 -17.03 -17.61
CA LYS A 210 -2.49 -17.23 -16.57
C LYS A 210 -3.07 -17.74 -15.25
N GLY A 211 -4.40 -17.78 -15.10
CA GLY A 211 -5.05 -18.31 -13.90
C GLY A 211 -6.42 -17.68 -13.62
N THR A 212 -6.91 -17.98 -12.44
CA THR A 212 -8.20 -17.53 -11.89
C THR A 212 -7.93 -16.84 -10.55
N TRP A 213 -8.66 -15.76 -10.25
CA TRP A 213 -8.54 -15.04 -8.98
C TRP A 213 -9.87 -14.39 -8.61
N GLY A 214 -9.95 -13.85 -7.40
CA GLY A 214 -11.14 -13.13 -6.92
C GLY A 214 -10.99 -11.61 -6.98
N THR A 215 -12.11 -10.91 -7.15
CA THR A 215 -12.24 -9.46 -6.89
C THR A 215 -13.47 -9.20 -6.03
N LEU A 216 -13.53 -8.09 -5.30
CA LEU A 216 -14.70 -7.78 -4.48
C LEU A 216 -15.94 -7.51 -5.34
N LEU A 217 -17.07 -8.02 -4.87
CA LEU A 217 -18.41 -7.66 -5.32
C LEU A 217 -19.07 -6.81 -4.24
N PHE A 218 -19.72 -5.72 -4.62
CA PHE A 218 -20.49 -4.86 -3.72
C PHE A 218 -21.97 -4.94 -4.10
N SER A 219 -22.83 -5.35 -3.17
CA SER A 219 -24.27 -5.49 -3.38
C SER A 219 -25.08 -4.97 -2.19
N ASP A 220 -26.41 -4.96 -2.33
CA ASP A 220 -27.37 -4.63 -1.27
C ASP A 220 -27.11 -3.29 -0.58
N VAL A 221 -26.72 -2.28 -1.37
CA VAL A 221 -26.32 -0.96 -0.87
C VAL A 221 -27.53 -0.17 -0.37
N ALA A 222 -27.47 0.28 0.88
CA ALA A 222 -28.43 1.18 1.50
C ALA A 222 -27.72 2.30 2.28
N VAL A 223 -28.29 3.51 2.29
CA VAL A 223 -27.76 4.62 3.09
C VAL A 223 -28.03 4.37 4.57
N VAL A 224 -27.04 4.58 5.42
CA VAL A 224 -27.19 4.60 6.88
C VAL A 224 -27.43 6.05 7.29
N VAL A 225 -28.57 6.30 7.95
CA VAL A 225 -28.96 7.63 8.46
C VAL A 225 -28.45 7.81 9.87
#